data_AF-B7C7U3-F1
#
_entry.id   AF-B7C7U3-F1
#
_cell.length_a   1.000
_cell.length_b   1.000
_cell.length_c   1.000
_cell.angle_alpha   90.00
_cell.angle_beta   90.00
_cell.angle_gamma   90.00
#
_symmetry.space_group_name_H-M   'P 1'
#
loop_
_entity.id
_entity.type
_entity.pdbx_description
1 polymer ?
#
loop_
_entity_poly.entity_id
_entity_poly.type
_entity_poly.pdbx_seq_one_letter_code
_entity_poly.pdbx_strand_id
1 'polypeptide(L)'
;MSAYTNGLVFWKHFEKKQDAIFNYLKSEQYEELNDIIQELDEEVMGMSGAHFFVENFYDSFEMTFDTGPNKTTQYLCQMLCDIAPKSVKQNWIMNACLPAMSQKAIQAMVQIKNEEYTLADFHVFYQIENDMLDCKVYCPGFNLIGNPENKKEMSMYLLELAIGQLAYEAYICRVDFIDTPDSNMKFCQMMDFYEVIMALVEKNHWKEYDKPIDIYSVYQPIQDFAHDALRKDMKLIFTTHPLLVEQTIEDKEEVLADLSSKDGEFGYVYYSNPFHNKEDALYRQKLSKELDEAISKVHAGKVVGGAIGKSFSYIDWIVYDKDLFMKVFNQLKKQLDASVELYYQKF
;
A
#
# COMPACT_ATOMS: atom_id res chain seq x y z
N MET A 1 5.03 23.79 -1.97
CA MET A 1 4.36 22.69 -2.69
C MET A 1 4.05 21.62 -1.66
N SER A 2 3.07 20.78 -1.93
CA SER A 2 2.60 19.68 -1.08
C SER A 2 2.28 18.48 -1.96
N ALA A 3 2.39 17.25 -1.44
CA ALA A 3 2.03 16.04 -2.17
C ALA A 3 0.62 16.15 -2.79
N TYR A 4 -0.33 16.70 -2.04
CA TYR A 4 -1.68 16.97 -2.50
C TYR A 4 -1.72 17.93 -3.71
N THR A 5 -1.03 19.07 -3.62
CA THR A 5 -1.02 20.04 -4.74
C THR A 5 -0.32 19.50 -5.99
N ASN A 6 0.71 18.68 -5.83
CA ASN A 6 1.40 18.01 -6.95
C ASN A 6 0.43 17.04 -7.65
N GLY A 7 -0.34 16.25 -6.89
CA GLY A 7 -1.38 15.37 -7.44
C GLY A 7 -2.49 16.13 -8.20
N LEU A 8 -2.91 17.31 -7.72
CA LEU A 8 -3.86 18.15 -8.45
C LEU A 8 -3.29 18.69 -9.77
N VAL A 9 -1.98 18.96 -9.84
CA VAL A 9 -1.31 19.39 -11.06
C VAL A 9 -1.27 18.23 -12.07
N PHE A 10 -0.89 17.03 -11.63
CA PHE A 10 -0.91 15.82 -12.44
C PHE A 10 -2.28 15.59 -13.07
N TRP A 11 -3.36 15.63 -12.29
CA TRP A 11 -4.70 15.38 -12.83
C TRP A 11 -5.12 16.39 -13.91
N LYS A 12 -4.78 17.68 -13.74
CA LYS A 12 -5.03 18.69 -14.78
C LYS A 12 -4.24 18.42 -16.05
N HIS A 13 -3.08 17.79 -15.93
CA HIS A 13 -2.28 17.42 -17.08
C HIS A 13 -2.86 16.17 -17.77
N PHE A 14 -3.18 15.14 -16.99
CA PHE A 14 -3.82 13.92 -17.45
C PHE A 14 -5.12 14.22 -18.21
N GLU A 15 -6.00 15.07 -17.67
CA GLU A 15 -7.28 15.44 -18.32
C GLU A 15 -7.08 16.02 -19.74
N LYS A 16 -5.97 16.73 -19.99
CA LYS A 16 -5.68 17.29 -21.33
C LYS A 16 -5.24 16.22 -22.33
N LYS A 17 -4.67 15.12 -21.85
CA LYS A 17 -4.13 14.02 -22.66
C LYS A 17 -5.11 12.86 -22.78
N GLN A 18 -6.10 12.77 -21.89
CA GLN A 18 -7.04 11.65 -21.78
C GLN A 18 -7.70 11.26 -23.12
N ASP A 19 -8.22 12.21 -23.89
CA ASP A 19 -8.89 11.89 -25.16
C ASP A 19 -7.93 11.28 -26.19
N ALA A 20 -6.68 11.73 -26.21
CA ALA A 20 -5.64 11.14 -27.06
C ALA A 20 -5.29 9.72 -26.59
N ILE A 21 -5.13 9.52 -25.29
CA ILE A 21 -4.89 8.21 -24.68
C ILE A 21 -6.00 7.23 -25.06
N PHE A 22 -7.27 7.62 -24.93
CA PHE A 22 -8.40 6.76 -25.32
C PHE A 22 -8.37 6.42 -26.81
N ASN A 23 -8.05 7.38 -27.67
CA ASN A 23 -7.98 7.13 -29.10
C ASN A 23 -6.89 6.12 -29.42
N TYR A 24 -5.69 6.29 -28.85
CA TYR A 24 -4.56 5.37 -29.07
C TYR A 24 -4.79 3.98 -28.51
N LEU A 25 -5.40 3.87 -27.32
CA LEU A 25 -5.80 2.57 -26.76
C LEU A 25 -6.81 1.84 -27.65
N LYS A 26 -7.80 2.56 -28.21
CA LYS A 26 -8.80 1.98 -29.13
C LYS A 26 -8.25 1.63 -30.50
N SER A 27 -7.28 2.39 -31.00
CA SER A 27 -6.66 2.18 -32.32
C SER A 27 -5.42 1.30 -32.26
N GLU A 28 -5.06 0.76 -31.08
CA GLU A 28 -3.86 -0.06 -30.85
C GLU A 28 -2.56 0.63 -31.29
N GLN A 29 -2.50 1.96 -31.16
CA GLN A 29 -1.34 2.79 -31.50
C GLN A 29 -0.40 2.93 -30.29
N TYR A 30 0.30 1.85 -29.97
CA TYR A 30 1.10 1.76 -28.75
C TYR A 30 2.38 2.61 -28.76
N GLU A 31 2.99 2.88 -29.91
CA GLU A 31 4.18 3.74 -29.98
C GLU A 31 3.84 5.18 -29.54
N GLU A 32 2.79 5.77 -30.12
CA GLU A 32 2.34 7.12 -29.76
C GLU A 32 1.73 7.19 -28.37
N LEU A 33 1.07 6.11 -27.92
CA LEU A 33 0.61 5.99 -26.53
C LEU A 33 1.80 6.06 -25.57
N ASN A 34 2.87 5.31 -25.83
CA ASN A 34 4.03 5.23 -24.95
C ASN A 34 4.71 6.58 -24.76
N ASP A 35 4.79 7.43 -25.79
CA ASP A 35 5.33 8.79 -25.65
C ASP A 35 4.52 9.62 -24.62
N ILE A 36 3.19 9.51 -24.65
CA ILE A 36 2.31 10.22 -23.70
C ILE A 36 2.43 9.61 -22.30
N ILE A 37 2.45 8.28 -22.21
CA ILE A 37 2.48 7.57 -20.93
C ILE A 37 3.83 7.74 -20.23
N GLN A 38 4.95 7.77 -20.96
CA GLN A 38 6.27 8.01 -20.38
C GLN A 38 6.33 9.37 -19.66
N GLU A 39 5.81 10.43 -20.28
CA GLU A 39 5.75 11.76 -19.64
C GLU A 39 4.93 11.73 -18.34
N LEU A 40 3.78 11.03 -18.36
CA LEU A 40 2.93 10.89 -17.18
C LEU A 40 3.56 9.99 -16.11
N ASP A 41 4.27 8.93 -16.51
CA ASP A 41 5.03 8.04 -15.63
C ASP A 41 6.13 8.79 -14.89
N GLU A 42 6.89 9.62 -15.59
CA GLU A 42 7.94 10.46 -14.98
C GLU A 42 7.36 11.43 -13.94
N GLU A 43 6.19 12.02 -14.20
CA GLU A 43 5.48 12.86 -13.23
C GLU A 43 5.04 12.07 -11.98
N VAL A 44 4.41 10.91 -12.19
CA VAL A 44 3.96 10.02 -11.11
C VAL A 44 5.13 9.54 -10.27
N MET A 45 6.21 9.11 -10.92
CA MET A 45 7.45 8.68 -10.26
C MET A 45 8.00 9.79 -9.38
N GLY A 46 8.06 11.03 -9.88
CA GLY A 46 8.53 12.18 -9.11
C GLY A 46 7.68 12.49 -7.88
N MET A 47 6.36 12.41 -7.98
CA MET A 47 5.46 12.80 -6.87
C MET A 47 5.09 11.66 -5.91
N SER A 48 5.23 10.40 -6.32
CA SER A 48 4.77 9.23 -5.54
C SER A 48 5.80 8.12 -5.41
N GLY A 49 6.73 8.01 -6.35
CA GLY A 49 7.65 6.86 -6.46
C GLY A 49 7.03 5.62 -7.12
N ALA A 50 5.80 5.72 -7.64
CA ALA A 50 5.16 4.65 -8.41
C ALA A 50 5.47 4.79 -9.90
N HIS A 51 5.38 3.67 -10.61
CA HIS A 51 5.18 3.68 -12.05
C HIS A 51 3.70 3.86 -12.40
N PHE A 52 3.42 4.36 -13.60
CA PHE A 52 2.09 4.61 -14.13
C PHE A 52 1.93 3.97 -15.50
N PHE A 53 0.83 3.24 -15.68
CA PHE A 53 0.46 2.71 -16.97
C PHE A 53 -1.06 2.68 -17.15
N VAL A 54 -1.47 2.55 -18.41
CA VAL A 54 -2.86 2.43 -18.82
C VAL A 54 -3.03 1.26 -19.77
N GLU A 55 -4.18 0.60 -19.72
CA GLU A 55 -4.48 -0.55 -20.56
C GLU A 55 -5.97 -0.64 -20.93
N ASN A 56 -6.25 -1.41 -21.99
CA ASN A 56 -7.61 -1.82 -22.31
C ASN A 56 -8.04 -2.92 -21.33
N PHE A 57 -9.22 -2.80 -20.72
CA PHE A 57 -9.76 -3.83 -19.86
C PHE A 57 -11.19 -4.19 -20.30
N TYR A 58 -11.29 -5.24 -21.11
CA TYR A 58 -12.52 -5.61 -21.83
C TYR A 58 -13.09 -4.40 -22.61
N ASP A 59 -14.29 -3.93 -22.26
CA ASP A 59 -14.95 -2.78 -22.87
C ASP A 59 -14.68 -1.45 -22.13
N SER A 60 -13.72 -1.42 -21.21
CA SER A 60 -13.35 -0.28 -20.36
C SER A 60 -11.87 0.06 -20.47
N PHE A 61 -11.48 1.17 -19.85
CA PHE A 61 -10.08 1.59 -19.72
C PHE A 61 -9.65 1.49 -18.27
N GLU A 62 -8.44 0.97 -18.06
CA GLU A 62 -7.85 0.85 -16.74
C GLU A 62 -6.57 1.69 -16.65
N MET A 63 -6.37 2.33 -15.50
CA MET A 63 -5.12 2.98 -15.14
C MET A 63 -4.62 2.42 -13.81
N THR A 64 -3.31 2.21 -13.73
CA THR A 64 -2.70 1.59 -12.56
C THR A 64 -1.47 2.37 -12.14
N PHE A 65 -1.41 2.65 -10.83
CA PHE A 65 -0.20 3.09 -10.15
C PHE A 65 0.52 1.85 -9.59
N ASP A 66 1.64 1.46 -10.18
CA ASP A 66 2.47 0.35 -9.71
C ASP A 66 3.42 0.83 -8.62
N THR A 67 3.06 0.53 -7.39
CA THR A 67 3.71 1.08 -6.20
C THR A 67 4.95 0.30 -5.77
N GLY A 68 5.16 -0.90 -6.33
CA GLY A 68 6.03 -1.90 -5.72
C GLY A 68 5.70 -2.16 -4.23
N PRO A 69 6.60 -2.79 -3.47
CA PRO A 69 6.40 -3.05 -2.05
C PRO A 69 6.67 -1.81 -1.17
N ASN A 70 6.31 -0.60 -1.63
CA ASN A 70 6.50 0.65 -0.87
C ASN A 70 5.18 1.19 -0.31
N LYS A 71 5.04 1.10 1.01
CA LYS A 71 3.84 1.53 1.73
C LYS A 71 3.59 3.04 1.68
N THR A 72 4.65 3.86 1.67
CA THR A 72 4.54 5.32 1.49
C THR A 72 3.97 5.65 0.12
N THR A 73 4.48 5.00 -0.92
CA THR A 73 3.99 5.13 -2.30
C THR A 73 2.53 4.70 -2.41
N GLN A 74 2.12 3.58 -1.79
CA GLN A 74 0.72 3.15 -1.75
C GLN A 74 -0.23 4.21 -1.17
N TYR A 75 0.17 4.90 -0.10
CA TYR A 75 -0.63 6.00 0.44
C TYR A 75 -0.77 7.16 -0.55
N LEU A 76 0.33 7.56 -1.19
CA LEU A 76 0.33 8.65 -2.15
C LEU A 76 -0.53 8.30 -3.37
N CYS A 77 -0.42 7.08 -3.90
CA CYS A 77 -1.23 6.61 -5.02
C CYS A 77 -2.70 6.48 -4.67
N GLN A 78 -3.03 6.04 -3.45
CA GLN A 78 -4.43 6.07 -2.99
C GLN A 78 -4.96 7.50 -2.90
N MET A 79 -4.17 8.44 -2.38
CA MET A 79 -4.55 9.85 -2.38
C MET A 79 -4.77 10.36 -3.81
N LEU A 80 -3.92 10.00 -4.78
CA LEU A 80 -4.11 10.36 -6.19
C LEU A 80 -5.45 9.86 -6.72
N CYS A 81 -5.81 8.60 -6.49
CA CYS A 81 -7.13 8.07 -6.85
C CYS A 81 -8.27 8.82 -6.16
N ASP A 82 -8.12 9.15 -4.87
CA ASP A 82 -9.15 9.82 -4.09
C ASP A 82 -9.41 11.26 -4.59
N ILE A 83 -8.38 11.98 -5.04
CA ILE A 83 -8.49 13.36 -5.52
C ILE A 83 -8.77 13.48 -7.03
N ALA A 84 -8.79 12.36 -7.75
CA ALA A 84 -9.01 12.38 -9.20
C ALA A 84 -10.33 13.08 -9.56
N PRO A 85 -10.35 13.89 -10.64
CA PRO A 85 -11.53 14.63 -11.04
C PRO A 85 -12.64 13.68 -11.50
N LYS A 86 -13.90 14.14 -11.39
CA LYS A 86 -15.07 13.32 -11.75
C LYS A 86 -15.04 12.84 -13.21
N SER A 87 -14.53 13.69 -14.10
CA SER A 87 -14.28 13.41 -15.52
C SER A 87 -13.38 12.19 -15.74
N VAL A 88 -12.38 11.99 -14.87
CA VAL A 88 -11.49 10.82 -14.94
C VAL A 88 -12.18 9.61 -14.30
N LYS A 89 -12.70 9.77 -13.08
CA LYS A 89 -13.34 8.66 -12.32
C LYS A 89 -14.52 7.99 -13.03
N GLN A 90 -15.19 8.69 -13.94
CA GLN A 90 -16.32 8.15 -14.71
C GLN A 90 -15.89 7.29 -15.90
N ASN A 91 -14.65 7.44 -16.37
CA ASN A 91 -14.19 6.82 -17.61
C ASN A 91 -13.08 5.78 -17.40
N TRP A 92 -12.54 5.68 -16.18
CA TRP A 92 -11.40 4.84 -15.86
C TRP A 92 -11.69 3.93 -14.66
N ILE A 93 -11.29 2.68 -14.77
CA ILE A 93 -11.01 1.82 -13.62
C ILE A 93 -9.65 2.28 -13.07
N MET A 94 -9.59 2.64 -11.79
CA MET A 94 -8.41 3.25 -11.19
C MET A 94 -7.86 2.37 -10.09
N ASN A 95 -6.62 1.90 -10.26
CA ASN A 95 -5.94 1.08 -9.28
C ASN A 95 -4.79 1.86 -8.63
N ALA A 96 -4.87 2.03 -7.31
CA ALA A 96 -3.84 2.70 -6.50
C ALA A 96 -2.60 1.81 -6.24
N CYS A 97 -2.65 0.55 -6.67
CA CYS A 97 -1.64 -0.48 -6.54
C CYS A 97 -1.82 -1.48 -7.68
N LEU A 98 -0.86 -2.37 -7.91
CA LEU A 98 -0.96 -3.38 -8.97
C LEU A 98 -2.16 -4.33 -8.72
N PRO A 99 -3.14 -4.42 -9.64
CA PRO A 99 -4.25 -5.36 -9.51
C PRO A 99 -3.83 -6.78 -9.89
N ALA A 100 -4.61 -7.77 -9.45
CA ALA A 100 -4.42 -9.16 -9.84
C ALA A 100 -4.59 -9.32 -11.36
N MET A 101 -3.77 -10.17 -11.98
CA MET A 101 -3.89 -10.52 -13.40
C MET A 101 -4.02 -9.33 -14.35
N SER A 102 -3.33 -8.20 -14.06
CA SER A 102 -3.16 -7.08 -15.00
C SER A 102 -2.64 -7.56 -16.37
N GLN A 103 -2.79 -6.78 -17.45
CA GLN A 103 -2.19 -7.17 -18.73
C GLN A 103 -0.68 -7.36 -18.62
N LYS A 104 -0.02 -6.53 -17.79
CA LYS A 104 1.40 -6.69 -17.44
C LYS A 104 1.72 -8.09 -16.90
N ALA A 105 0.85 -8.66 -16.06
CA ALA A 105 1.00 -10.02 -15.56
C ALA A 105 0.80 -11.06 -16.66
N ILE A 106 -0.27 -10.91 -17.45
CA ILE A 106 -0.63 -11.85 -18.52
C ILE A 106 0.47 -11.91 -19.60
N GLN A 107 1.09 -10.78 -19.91
CA GLN A 107 2.14 -10.66 -20.92
C GLN A 107 3.55 -10.89 -20.35
N ALA A 108 3.68 -11.17 -19.06
CA ALA A 108 4.97 -11.36 -18.42
C ALA A 108 5.69 -12.58 -19.02
N MET A 109 6.87 -12.33 -19.57
CA MET A 109 7.78 -13.35 -20.04
C MET A 109 9.08 -13.29 -19.24
N VAL A 110 9.48 -14.42 -18.70
CA VAL A 110 10.69 -14.59 -17.89
C VAL A 110 11.69 -15.39 -18.70
N GLN A 111 12.79 -14.74 -19.06
CA GLN A 111 13.92 -15.41 -19.69
C GLN A 111 14.77 -16.11 -18.62
N ILE A 112 14.81 -17.44 -18.65
CA ILE A 112 15.70 -18.24 -17.81
C ILE A 112 16.71 -18.96 -18.71
N LYS A 113 17.95 -18.45 -18.73
CA LYS A 113 18.98 -18.83 -19.71
C LYS A 113 18.48 -18.67 -21.15
N ASN A 114 18.29 -19.77 -21.87
CA ASN A 114 17.93 -19.79 -23.29
C ASN A 114 16.46 -20.15 -23.51
N GLU A 115 15.67 -20.24 -22.44
CA GLU A 115 14.26 -20.64 -22.48
C GLU A 115 13.39 -19.50 -21.95
N GLU A 116 12.24 -19.32 -22.60
CA GLU A 116 11.21 -18.37 -22.22
C GLU A 116 10.13 -19.09 -21.41
N TYR A 117 9.74 -18.47 -20.29
CA TYR A 117 8.68 -18.95 -19.41
C TYR A 117 7.63 -17.87 -19.24
N THR A 118 6.37 -18.26 -19.15
CA THR A 118 5.22 -17.39 -18.86
C THR A 118 4.64 -17.77 -17.52
N LEU A 119 3.70 -16.98 -16.96
CA LEU A 119 3.02 -17.35 -15.71
C LEU A 119 2.33 -18.72 -15.76
N ALA A 120 1.96 -19.21 -16.96
CA ALA A 120 1.36 -20.53 -17.14
C ALA A 120 2.33 -21.69 -16.81
N ASP A 121 3.64 -21.45 -16.88
CA ASP A 121 4.67 -22.46 -16.60
C ASP A 121 4.97 -22.59 -15.10
N PHE A 122 4.48 -21.64 -14.29
CA PHE A 122 4.69 -21.61 -12.84
C PHE A 122 3.52 -22.26 -12.09
N HIS A 123 3.88 -23.00 -11.04
CA HIS A 123 2.93 -23.62 -10.13
C HIS A 123 3.18 -23.11 -8.71
N VAL A 124 2.10 -22.89 -7.97
CA VAL A 124 2.15 -22.47 -6.57
C VAL A 124 1.68 -23.62 -5.70
N PHE A 125 2.57 -24.11 -4.85
CA PHE A 125 2.28 -25.07 -3.80
C PHE A 125 2.02 -24.29 -2.51
N TYR A 126 0.95 -24.58 -1.79
CA TYR A 126 0.58 -23.77 -0.63
C TYR A 126 0.00 -24.58 0.52
N GLN A 127 0.10 -23.99 1.71
CA GLN A 127 -0.57 -24.45 2.92
C GLN A 127 -1.10 -23.25 3.72
N ILE A 128 -2.14 -23.48 4.53
CA ILE A 128 -2.74 -22.45 5.35
C ILE A 128 -2.00 -22.36 6.69
N GLU A 129 -1.57 -21.16 7.07
CA GLU A 129 -0.94 -20.83 8.34
C GLU A 129 -1.57 -19.54 8.90
N ASN A 130 -2.35 -19.63 9.99
CA ASN A 130 -3.01 -18.49 10.66
C ASN A 130 -3.76 -17.53 9.71
N ASP A 131 -4.77 -18.05 9.00
CA ASP A 131 -5.57 -17.30 8.02
C ASP A 131 -4.77 -16.63 6.89
N MET A 132 -3.55 -17.12 6.65
CA MET A 132 -2.67 -16.73 5.55
C MET A 132 -2.10 -17.99 4.87
N LEU A 133 -1.34 -17.77 3.80
CA LEU A 133 -0.77 -18.81 2.95
C LEU A 133 0.75 -18.76 2.96
N ASP A 134 1.34 -19.91 3.25
CA ASP A 134 2.74 -20.19 3.02
C ASP A 134 2.89 -20.84 1.64
N CYS A 135 3.58 -20.15 0.75
CA CYS A 135 3.65 -20.44 -0.67
C CYS A 135 5.05 -20.89 -1.09
N LYS A 136 5.11 -21.90 -1.94
CA LYS A 136 6.32 -22.37 -2.61
C LYS A 136 6.09 -22.37 -4.11
N VAL A 137 6.88 -21.61 -4.83
CA VAL A 137 6.78 -21.50 -6.29
C VAL A 137 7.69 -22.53 -6.96
N TYR A 138 7.17 -23.17 -7.99
CA TYR A 138 7.89 -24.10 -8.84
C TYR A 138 7.81 -23.65 -10.30
N CYS A 139 8.94 -23.74 -11.00
CA CYS A 139 9.03 -23.67 -12.45
C CYS A 139 10.12 -24.64 -12.92
N PRO A 140 9.93 -25.38 -14.04
CA PRO A 140 10.96 -26.28 -14.57
C PRO A 140 12.33 -25.59 -14.76
N GLY A 141 12.32 -24.31 -15.13
CA GLY A 141 13.51 -23.50 -15.33
C GLY A 141 14.30 -23.17 -14.06
N PHE A 142 13.72 -23.32 -12.85
CA PHE A 142 14.43 -23.00 -11.60
C PHE A 142 15.70 -23.82 -11.40
N ASN A 143 15.74 -25.07 -11.88
CA ASN A 143 16.95 -25.90 -11.85
C ASN A 143 18.13 -25.30 -12.63
N LEU A 144 17.86 -24.35 -13.53
CA LEU A 144 18.88 -23.66 -14.32
C LEU A 144 19.46 -22.45 -13.59
N ILE A 145 18.80 -21.94 -12.54
CA ILE A 145 19.24 -20.78 -11.76
C ILE A 145 20.13 -21.27 -10.62
N GLY A 146 21.40 -20.87 -10.62
CA GLY A 146 22.36 -21.30 -9.59
C GLY A 146 22.25 -20.52 -8.27
N ASN A 147 21.69 -19.32 -8.29
CA ASN A 147 21.55 -18.46 -7.11
C ASN A 147 20.17 -18.65 -6.45
N PRO A 148 20.09 -19.20 -5.22
CA PRO A 148 18.83 -19.36 -4.49
C PRO A 148 18.08 -18.04 -4.23
N GLU A 149 18.79 -16.95 -3.93
CA GLU A 149 18.15 -15.66 -3.64
C GLU A 149 17.44 -15.13 -4.88
N ASN A 150 18.06 -15.23 -6.07
CA ASN A 150 17.41 -14.84 -7.32
C ASN A 150 16.12 -15.65 -7.57
N LYS A 151 16.09 -16.95 -7.24
CA LYS A 151 14.86 -17.76 -7.39
C LYS A 151 13.78 -17.28 -6.43
N LYS A 152 14.16 -16.97 -5.19
CA LYS A 152 13.25 -16.50 -4.17
C LYS A 152 12.66 -15.12 -4.53
N GLU A 153 13.51 -14.17 -4.89
CA GLU A 153 13.08 -12.83 -5.36
C GLU A 153 12.16 -12.93 -6.57
N MET A 154 12.53 -13.76 -7.57
CA MET A 154 11.69 -14.03 -8.74
C MET A 154 10.34 -14.64 -8.33
N SER A 155 10.34 -15.57 -7.39
CA SER A 155 9.11 -16.22 -6.89
C SER A 155 8.19 -15.21 -6.20
N MET A 156 8.75 -14.32 -5.36
CA MET A 156 8.01 -13.24 -4.72
C MET A 156 7.41 -12.28 -5.75
N TYR A 157 8.23 -11.83 -6.70
CA TYR A 157 7.81 -10.89 -7.75
C TYR A 157 6.71 -11.47 -8.64
N LEU A 158 6.86 -12.68 -9.14
CA LEU A 158 5.87 -13.31 -10.02
C LEU A 158 4.57 -13.62 -9.28
N LEU A 159 4.67 -13.99 -8.00
CA LEU A 159 3.48 -14.20 -7.19
C LEU A 159 2.70 -12.90 -7.00
N GLU A 160 3.37 -11.81 -6.59
CA GLU A 160 2.77 -10.47 -6.47
C GLU A 160 2.16 -10.02 -7.80
N LEU A 161 2.86 -10.23 -8.92
CA LEU A 161 2.38 -9.89 -10.25
C LEU A 161 1.10 -10.65 -10.62
N ALA A 162 1.02 -11.94 -10.27
CA ALA A 162 -0.16 -12.76 -10.57
C ALA A 162 -1.37 -12.38 -9.71
N ILE A 163 -1.18 -12.20 -8.39
CA ILE A 163 -2.30 -12.03 -7.44
C ILE A 163 -2.59 -10.57 -7.07
N GLY A 164 -1.74 -9.64 -7.51
CA GLY A 164 -1.82 -8.23 -7.15
C GLY A 164 -1.33 -7.94 -5.72
N GLN A 165 -1.05 -6.67 -5.46
CA GLN A 165 -0.45 -6.24 -4.19
C GLN A 165 -1.38 -6.42 -2.99
N LEU A 166 -2.68 -6.21 -3.17
CA LEU A 166 -3.67 -6.38 -2.11
C LEU A 166 -3.74 -7.81 -1.58
N ALA A 167 -3.88 -8.80 -2.47
CA ALA A 167 -3.96 -10.19 -2.05
C ALA A 167 -2.62 -10.69 -1.50
N TYR A 168 -1.51 -10.22 -2.09
CA TYR A 168 -0.17 -10.53 -1.62
C TYR A 168 0.02 -10.11 -0.16
N GLU A 169 -0.29 -8.86 0.18
CA GLU A 169 -0.12 -8.36 1.54
C GLU A 169 -1.15 -8.88 2.54
N ALA A 170 -2.38 -9.15 2.09
CA ALA A 170 -3.46 -9.57 2.99
C ALA A 170 -3.35 -11.05 3.38
N TYR A 171 -2.89 -11.91 2.46
CA TYR A 171 -3.09 -13.35 2.57
C TYR A 171 -1.82 -14.18 2.40
N ILE A 172 -0.67 -13.59 2.07
CA ILE A 172 0.59 -14.34 1.92
C ILE A 172 1.51 -14.04 3.10
N CYS A 173 1.86 -15.07 3.88
CA CYS A 173 2.77 -14.91 5.02
C CYS A 173 4.22 -15.25 4.67
N ARG A 174 4.44 -16.11 3.67
CA ARG A 174 5.77 -16.52 3.22
C ARG A 174 5.73 -16.94 1.76
N VAL A 175 6.80 -16.61 1.05
CA VAL A 175 7.08 -17.11 -0.29
C VAL A 175 8.49 -17.70 -0.30
N ASP A 176 8.60 -18.90 -0.84
CA ASP A 176 9.86 -19.58 -1.13
C ASP A 176 9.76 -20.28 -2.50
N PHE A 177 10.83 -20.95 -2.91
CA PHE A 177 10.87 -21.75 -4.13
C PHE A 177 11.09 -23.24 -3.84
N ILE A 178 10.73 -24.09 -4.81
CA ILE A 178 11.11 -25.51 -4.84
C ILE A 178 11.65 -25.87 -6.22
N ASP A 179 12.64 -26.75 -6.24
CA ASP A 179 13.27 -27.25 -7.48
C ASP A 179 12.58 -28.51 -8.04
N THR A 180 11.76 -29.16 -7.21
CA THR A 180 10.97 -30.33 -7.57
C THR A 180 9.56 -30.20 -7.01
N PRO A 181 8.51 -30.55 -7.78
CA PRO A 181 7.13 -30.54 -7.30
C PRO A 181 6.93 -31.35 -6.00
N ASP A 182 6.19 -30.80 -5.04
CA ASP A 182 5.80 -31.52 -3.82
C ASP A 182 4.40 -32.14 -3.98
N SER A 183 4.36 -33.43 -4.30
CA SER A 183 3.10 -34.18 -4.49
C SER A 183 2.19 -34.25 -3.26
N ASN A 184 2.67 -33.89 -2.06
CA ASN A 184 1.87 -33.92 -0.84
C ASN A 184 1.22 -32.56 -0.51
N MET A 185 1.66 -31.48 -1.14
CA MET A 185 1.10 -30.15 -0.94
C MET A 185 -0.05 -29.88 -1.92
N LYS A 186 -1.01 -29.06 -1.49
CA LYS A 186 -1.99 -28.51 -2.42
C LYS A 186 -1.27 -27.59 -3.40
N PHE A 187 -1.68 -27.61 -4.65
CA PHE A 187 -1.10 -26.76 -5.68
C PHE A 187 -2.11 -26.36 -6.74
N CYS A 188 -1.81 -25.27 -7.45
CA CYS A 188 -2.49 -24.83 -8.65
C CYS A 188 -1.49 -24.17 -9.61
N GLN A 189 -1.93 -23.84 -10.83
CA GLN A 189 -1.15 -22.96 -11.70
C GLN A 189 -1.14 -21.54 -11.10
N MET A 190 -0.06 -20.80 -11.36
CA MET A 190 0.10 -19.44 -10.83
C MET A 190 -1.00 -18.49 -11.31
N MET A 191 -1.42 -18.62 -12.57
CA MET A 191 -2.52 -17.81 -13.14
C MET A 191 -3.87 -18.03 -12.45
N ASP A 192 -4.10 -19.22 -11.90
CA ASP A 192 -5.35 -19.55 -11.19
C ASP A 192 -5.27 -19.17 -9.70
N PHE A 193 -4.10 -18.79 -9.20
CA PHE A 193 -3.86 -18.73 -7.76
C PHE A 193 -4.67 -17.62 -7.07
N TYR A 194 -4.91 -16.50 -7.74
CA TYR A 194 -5.78 -15.44 -7.20
C TYR A 194 -7.20 -15.97 -6.90
N GLU A 195 -7.81 -16.70 -7.85
CA GLU A 195 -9.14 -17.30 -7.66
C GLU A 195 -9.14 -18.34 -6.52
N VAL A 196 -8.06 -19.10 -6.39
CA VAL A 196 -7.87 -20.03 -5.27
C VAL A 196 -7.83 -19.30 -3.93
N ILE A 197 -7.10 -18.18 -3.83
CA ILE A 197 -7.06 -17.34 -2.62
C ILE A 197 -8.47 -16.84 -2.29
N MET A 198 -9.19 -16.26 -3.26
CA MET A 198 -10.53 -15.71 -3.02
C MET A 198 -11.53 -16.78 -2.60
N ALA A 199 -11.47 -17.98 -3.19
CA ALA A 199 -12.30 -19.11 -2.77
C ALA A 199 -11.98 -19.57 -1.32
N LEU A 200 -10.71 -19.48 -0.89
CA LEU A 200 -10.32 -19.77 0.49
C LEU A 200 -10.80 -18.68 1.46
N VAL A 201 -10.69 -17.42 1.06
CA VAL A 201 -11.18 -16.26 1.83
C VAL A 201 -12.68 -16.42 2.11
N GLU A 202 -13.47 -16.69 1.07
CA GLU A 202 -14.92 -16.91 1.20
C GLU A 202 -15.22 -18.13 2.08
N LYS A 203 -14.60 -19.27 1.77
CA LYS A 203 -14.85 -20.55 2.46
C LYS A 203 -14.50 -20.52 3.94
N ASN A 204 -13.41 -19.87 4.29
CA ASN A 204 -12.90 -19.82 5.67
C ASN A 204 -13.34 -18.57 6.42
N HIS A 205 -14.09 -17.66 5.77
CA HIS A 205 -14.52 -16.37 6.32
C HIS A 205 -13.33 -15.51 6.79
N TRP A 206 -12.26 -15.49 5.99
CA TRP A 206 -11.15 -14.57 6.24
C TRP A 206 -11.60 -13.12 6.03
N LYS A 207 -10.90 -12.20 6.69
CA LYS A 207 -11.23 -10.77 6.56
C LYS A 207 -10.89 -10.30 5.14
N GLU A 208 -11.88 -9.73 4.47
CA GLU A 208 -11.70 -9.02 3.21
C GLU A 208 -11.15 -7.60 3.43
N TYR A 209 -10.38 -7.13 2.46
CA TYR A 209 -9.77 -5.81 2.46
C TYR A 209 -10.02 -5.16 1.11
N ASP A 210 -10.30 -3.86 1.12
CA ASP A 210 -10.47 -3.08 -0.11
C ASP A 210 -9.15 -2.52 -0.63
N LYS A 211 -8.19 -2.26 0.29
CA LYS A 211 -6.94 -1.54 -0.02
C LYS A 211 -5.78 -2.06 0.84
N PRO A 212 -4.54 -2.12 0.31
CA PRO A 212 -3.38 -2.53 1.09
C PRO A 212 -3.15 -1.65 2.32
N ILE A 213 -3.50 -0.36 2.22
CA ILE A 213 -3.31 0.62 3.30
C ILE A 213 -4.30 0.48 4.48
N ASP A 214 -5.23 -0.48 4.40
CA ASP A 214 -6.19 -0.79 5.47
C ASP A 214 -5.83 -2.09 6.24
N ILE A 215 -4.71 -2.72 5.89
CA ILE A 215 -4.19 -3.94 6.53
C ILE A 215 -3.38 -3.55 7.77
N TYR A 216 -3.95 -3.76 8.96
CA TYR A 216 -3.30 -3.41 10.23
C TYR A 216 -2.47 -4.56 10.80
N SER A 217 -1.27 -4.22 11.24
CA SER A 217 -0.42 -5.03 12.13
C SER A 217 -0.50 -4.51 13.57
N VAL A 218 -0.36 -5.41 14.54
CA VAL A 218 -0.36 -5.09 15.97
C VAL A 218 0.92 -5.59 16.61
N TYR A 219 1.62 -4.71 17.30
CA TYR A 219 2.89 -5.00 17.96
C TYR A 219 2.83 -4.67 19.44
N GLN A 220 3.48 -5.52 20.25
CA GLN A 220 3.76 -5.24 21.65
C GLN A 220 5.27 -5.08 21.81
N PRO A 221 5.78 -3.88 22.11
CA PRO A 221 7.21 -3.67 22.35
C PRO A 221 7.75 -4.55 23.49
N ILE A 222 8.96 -5.07 23.33
CA ILE A 222 9.63 -5.95 24.30
C ILE A 222 10.38 -5.15 25.40
N GLN A 223 10.38 -3.80 25.34
CA GLN A 223 11.13 -2.96 26.29
C GLN A 223 10.42 -2.77 27.64
N ASP A 224 11.22 -2.73 28.72
CA ASP A 224 10.77 -2.35 30.05
C ASP A 224 10.32 -0.87 30.08
N PHE A 225 9.08 -0.64 30.53
CA PHE A 225 8.38 0.65 30.55
C PHE A 225 8.95 1.64 31.58
N ALA A 226 10.18 2.12 31.38
CA ALA A 226 10.86 2.96 32.37
C ALA A 226 10.74 4.48 32.11
N HIS A 227 10.30 4.92 30.91
CA HIS A 227 10.30 6.34 30.56
C HIS A 227 8.90 6.89 30.26
N ASP A 228 8.51 7.93 31.00
CA ASP A 228 7.31 8.74 30.74
C ASP A 228 7.53 9.77 29.61
N ALA A 229 8.52 9.54 28.75
CA ALA A 229 8.81 10.39 27.60
C ALA A 229 7.93 10.02 26.40
N LEU A 230 7.63 10.98 25.52
CA LEU A 230 6.84 10.74 24.32
C LEU A 230 7.41 9.57 23.50
N ARG A 231 6.51 8.69 23.07
CA ARG A 231 6.73 7.42 22.36
C ARG A 231 7.61 6.38 23.06
N LYS A 232 8.36 6.73 24.11
CA LYS A 232 9.11 5.76 24.93
C LYS A 232 8.22 5.08 25.99
N ASP A 233 6.95 5.47 26.07
CA ASP A 233 5.94 4.89 26.96
C ASP A 233 4.96 3.92 26.27
N MET A 234 5.13 3.66 24.96
CA MET A 234 4.21 2.84 24.14
C MET A 234 4.13 1.39 24.63
N LYS A 235 2.90 0.89 24.83
CA LYS A 235 2.60 -0.49 25.26
C LYS A 235 2.07 -1.37 24.13
N LEU A 236 1.29 -0.78 23.25
CA LEU A 236 0.64 -1.48 22.15
C LEU A 236 0.63 -0.55 20.95
N ILE A 237 1.12 -1.03 19.82
CA ILE A 237 1.24 -0.29 18.57
C ILE A 237 0.34 -0.96 17.55
N PHE A 238 -0.39 -0.16 16.78
CA PHE A 238 -1.24 -0.59 15.69
C PHE A 238 -0.82 0.22 14.48
N THR A 239 -0.45 -0.42 13.39
CA THR A 239 0.04 0.31 12.22
C THR A 239 -0.29 -0.44 10.94
N THR A 240 -0.63 0.32 9.92
CA THR A 240 -0.69 -0.14 8.54
C THR A 240 0.65 0.08 7.82
N HIS A 241 1.63 0.69 8.49
CA HIS A 241 2.99 0.93 8.00
C HIS A 241 4.03 0.41 9.01
N PRO A 242 4.29 -0.91 9.04
CA PRO A 242 5.25 -1.52 9.97
C PRO A 242 6.65 -0.91 9.91
N LEU A 243 7.16 -0.65 8.70
CA LEU A 243 8.52 -0.15 8.50
C LEU A 243 8.70 1.27 9.07
N LEU A 244 7.67 2.13 9.01
CA LEU A 244 7.68 3.43 9.70
C LEU A 244 7.88 3.26 11.21
N VAL A 245 7.20 2.30 11.82
CA VAL A 245 7.32 2.04 13.27
C VAL A 245 8.71 1.51 13.61
N GLU A 246 9.21 0.53 12.85
CA GLU A 246 10.55 -0.03 13.06
C GLU A 246 11.63 1.06 12.98
N GLN A 247 11.61 1.86 11.90
CA GLN A 247 12.61 2.90 11.70
C GLN A 247 12.53 4.02 12.75
N THR A 248 11.33 4.44 13.16
CA THR A 248 11.17 5.47 14.19
C THR A 248 11.55 4.98 15.60
N ILE A 249 11.50 3.67 15.86
CA ILE A 249 12.02 3.09 17.12
C ILE A 249 13.55 3.00 17.09
N GLU A 250 14.13 2.69 15.93
CA GLU A 250 15.58 2.57 15.70
C GLU A 250 16.27 3.92 15.38
N ASP A 251 15.55 5.03 15.46
CA ASP A 251 16.03 6.38 15.12
C ASP A 251 16.61 6.47 13.68
N LYS A 252 15.99 5.76 12.73
CA LYS A 252 16.27 5.80 11.29
C LYS A 252 15.29 6.72 10.56
N GLU A 253 15.76 7.34 9.47
CA GLU A 253 15.01 8.39 8.77
C GLU A 253 14.61 8.04 7.32
N GLU A 254 14.89 6.84 6.80
CA GLU A 254 14.70 6.54 5.37
C GLU A 254 13.25 6.68 4.91
N VAL A 255 12.29 6.10 5.65
CA VAL A 255 10.85 6.22 5.36
C VAL A 255 10.37 7.67 5.53
N LEU A 256 10.93 8.39 6.49
CA LEU A 256 10.59 9.81 6.72
C LEU A 256 11.10 10.68 5.55
N ALA A 257 12.33 10.42 5.09
CA ALA A 257 12.96 11.10 3.97
C ALA A 257 12.26 10.77 2.65
N ASP A 258 11.82 9.53 2.45
CA ASP A 258 11.08 9.08 1.27
C ASP A 258 9.79 9.88 1.04
N LEU A 259 9.01 10.12 2.10
CA LEU A 259 7.82 10.97 2.01
C LEU A 259 8.20 12.46 1.93
N SER A 260 9.22 12.89 2.68
CA SER A 260 9.65 14.29 2.68
C SER A 260 10.15 14.74 1.31
N SER A 261 10.76 13.85 0.51
CA SER A 261 11.19 14.15 -0.85
C SER A 261 10.02 14.30 -1.83
N LYS A 262 8.81 13.91 -1.40
CA LYS A 262 7.56 13.96 -2.16
C LYS A 262 6.61 15.04 -1.63
N ASP A 263 7.15 16.02 -0.90
CA ASP A 263 6.43 17.14 -0.28
C ASP A 263 5.33 16.71 0.73
N GLY A 264 5.50 15.56 1.39
CA GLY A 264 4.68 15.12 2.51
C GLY A 264 5.45 15.08 3.84
N GLU A 265 4.77 14.75 4.93
CA GLU A 265 5.45 14.40 6.19
C GLU A 265 4.69 13.32 6.97
N PHE A 266 5.42 12.48 7.70
CA PHE A 266 4.82 11.68 8.75
C PHE A 266 4.85 12.48 10.05
N GLY A 267 3.78 12.35 10.83
CA GLY A 267 3.70 12.90 12.17
C GLY A 267 2.72 12.13 13.03
N TYR A 268 2.53 12.57 14.26
CA TYR A 268 1.56 11.97 15.17
C TYR A 268 0.86 13.05 15.99
N VAL A 269 -0.43 12.82 16.22
CA VAL A 269 -1.22 13.54 17.21
C VAL A 269 -1.12 12.78 18.53
N TYR A 270 -0.87 13.47 19.63
CA TYR A 270 -0.83 12.84 20.96
C TYR A 270 -1.59 13.65 22.01
N TYR A 271 -1.93 12.95 23.09
CA TYR A 271 -2.58 13.51 24.27
C TYR A 271 -2.34 12.62 25.49
N SER A 272 -2.46 13.20 26.68
CA SER A 272 -2.34 12.48 27.95
C SER A 272 -3.55 11.57 28.15
N ASN A 273 -3.32 10.32 28.55
CA ASN A 273 -4.37 9.34 28.83
C ASN A 273 -5.28 9.83 29.97
N PRO A 274 -6.57 10.10 29.71
CA PRO A 274 -7.45 10.67 30.74
C PRO A 274 -7.94 9.65 31.78
N PHE A 275 -8.00 8.35 31.43
CA PHE A 275 -8.62 7.32 32.28
C PHE A 275 -7.61 6.37 32.95
N HIS A 276 -6.39 6.27 32.41
CA HIS A 276 -5.33 5.36 32.82
C HIS A 276 -5.77 3.88 32.90
N ASN A 277 -6.69 3.49 32.02
CA ASN A 277 -7.27 2.15 31.99
C ASN A 277 -7.71 1.76 30.56
N LYS A 278 -8.44 0.65 30.39
CA LYS A 278 -8.88 0.17 29.07
C LYS A 278 -9.75 1.17 28.29
N GLU A 279 -10.41 2.11 28.97
CA GLU A 279 -11.19 3.19 28.36
C GLU A 279 -10.34 4.11 27.48
N ASP A 280 -9.04 4.26 27.75
CA ASP A 280 -8.14 5.05 26.91
C ASP A 280 -8.04 4.46 25.49
N ALA A 281 -8.09 3.13 25.35
CA ALA A 281 -8.09 2.47 24.06
C ALA A 281 -9.35 2.80 23.24
N LEU A 282 -10.51 2.78 23.89
CA LEU A 282 -11.80 3.10 23.26
C LEU A 282 -11.88 4.58 22.90
N TYR A 283 -11.41 5.45 23.80
CA TYR A 283 -11.36 6.89 23.55
C TYR A 283 -10.42 7.22 22.39
N ARG A 284 -9.24 6.60 22.35
CA ARG A 284 -8.30 6.71 21.25
C ARG A 284 -8.93 6.31 19.92
N GLN A 285 -9.58 5.16 19.86
CA GLN A 285 -10.22 4.69 18.64
C GLN A 285 -11.27 5.67 18.14
N LYS A 286 -12.13 6.18 19.04
CA LYS A 286 -13.14 7.17 18.71
C LYS A 286 -12.53 8.46 18.17
N LEU A 287 -11.55 9.02 18.88
CA LEU A 287 -10.88 10.26 18.49
C LEU A 287 -10.11 10.10 17.18
N SER A 288 -9.42 8.98 16.98
CA SER A 288 -8.72 8.65 15.73
C SER A 288 -9.67 8.66 14.55
N LYS A 289 -10.86 8.06 14.70
CA LYS A 289 -11.88 8.04 13.64
C LYS A 289 -12.43 9.44 13.35
N GLU A 290 -12.73 10.22 14.38
CA GLU A 290 -13.25 11.59 14.22
C GLU A 290 -12.25 12.51 13.51
N LEU A 291 -10.96 12.43 13.89
CA LEU A 291 -9.91 13.19 13.22
C LEU A 291 -9.71 12.70 11.77
N ASP A 292 -9.64 11.38 11.54
CA ASP A 292 -9.46 10.81 10.20
C ASP A 292 -10.58 11.21 9.25
N GLU A 293 -11.84 11.10 9.68
CA GLU A 293 -13.00 11.50 8.88
C GLU A 293 -12.95 12.97 8.46
N ALA A 294 -12.52 13.86 9.36
CA ALA A 294 -12.46 15.29 9.09
C ALA A 294 -11.28 15.68 8.18
N ILE A 295 -10.10 15.09 8.42
CA ILE A 295 -8.85 15.43 7.72
C ILE A 295 -8.76 14.73 6.36
N SER A 296 -9.11 13.45 6.28
CA SER A 296 -9.12 12.68 5.03
C SER A 296 -10.16 13.22 4.03
N LYS A 297 -11.28 13.78 4.51
CA LYS A 297 -12.31 14.41 3.66
C LYS A 297 -11.81 15.62 2.86
N VAL A 298 -10.77 16.29 3.35
CA VAL A 298 -10.11 17.39 2.62
C VAL A 298 -8.78 16.97 2.02
N HIS A 299 -8.47 15.67 2.05
CA HIS A 299 -7.26 15.05 1.50
C HIS A 299 -5.95 15.64 2.06
N ALA A 300 -5.96 16.12 3.30
CA ALA A 300 -4.79 16.72 3.93
C ALA A 300 -3.85 15.69 4.59
N GLY A 301 -4.38 14.52 4.93
CA GLY A 301 -3.65 13.43 5.55
C GLY A 301 -4.58 12.24 5.82
N LYS A 302 -4.01 11.11 6.25
CA LYS A 302 -4.73 9.89 6.64
C LYS A 302 -4.08 9.28 7.87
N VAL A 303 -4.87 8.66 8.74
CA VAL A 303 -4.32 7.87 9.85
C VAL A 303 -3.62 6.62 9.30
N VAL A 304 -2.38 6.40 9.75
CA VAL A 304 -1.56 5.21 9.42
C VAL A 304 -1.36 4.29 10.62
N GLY A 305 -1.93 4.65 11.77
CA GLY A 305 -1.85 3.84 12.97
C GLY A 305 -1.75 4.64 14.25
N GLY A 306 -0.88 4.18 15.13
CA GLY A 306 -0.55 4.81 16.40
C GLY A 306 -0.41 3.82 17.53
N ALA A 307 -0.39 4.34 18.75
CA ALA A 307 -0.06 3.55 19.91
C ALA A 307 -0.85 3.98 21.15
N ILE A 308 -0.95 3.05 22.09
CA ILE A 308 -1.39 3.31 23.45
C ILE A 308 -0.17 3.18 24.34
N GLY A 309 0.21 4.27 24.98
CA GLY A 309 1.28 4.31 25.95
C GLY A 309 0.80 4.22 27.39
N LYS A 310 1.75 4.34 28.32
CA LYS A 310 1.47 4.43 29.76
C LYS A 310 0.84 5.76 30.12
N SER A 311 1.40 6.84 29.60
CA SER A 311 1.06 8.22 29.94
C SER A 311 0.29 8.90 28.80
N PHE A 312 0.58 8.52 27.56
CA PHE A 312 0.00 9.15 26.38
C PHE A 312 -0.63 8.14 25.42
N SER A 313 -1.51 8.66 24.56
CA SER A 313 -2.02 7.96 23.39
C SER A 313 -1.59 8.72 22.13
N TYR A 314 -1.30 7.99 21.05
CA TYR A 314 -0.66 8.51 19.84
C TYR A 314 -1.44 8.08 18.61
N ILE A 315 -1.91 9.00 17.76
CA ILE A 315 -2.52 8.74 16.45
C ILE A 315 -1.49 9.11 15.39
N ASP A 316 -1.02 8.14 14.62
CA ASP A 316 0.04 8.33 13.63
C ASP A 316 -0.58 8.69 12.28
N TRP A 317 0.05 9.62 11.57
CA TRP A 317 -0.46 10.24 10.35
C TRP A 317 0.57 10.24 9.24
N ILE A 318 0.08 9.98 8.03
CA ILE A 318 0.68 10.55 6.81
C ILE A 318 0.00 11.88 6.52
N VAL A 319 0.78 12.92 6.26
CA VAL A 319 0.30 14.27 5.96
C VAL A 319 0.70 14.64 4.54
N TYR A 320 -0.30 14.84 3.69
CA TYR A 320 -0.13 15.19 2.28
C TYR A 320 -0.06 16.70 2.03
N ASP A 321 -0.71 17.48 2.91
CA ASP A 321 -0.70 18.95 2.89
C ASP A 321 -0.67 19.49 4.30
N LYS A 322 0.51 19.94 4.75
CA LYS A 322 0.74 20.37 6.12
C LYS A 322 -0.10 21.59 6.51
N ASP A 323 -0.22 22.57 5.63
CA ASP A 323 -0.94 23.81 5.93
C ASP A 323 -2.44 23.52 6.08
N LEU A 324 -3.00 22.70 5.19
CA LEU A 324 -4.40 22.27 5.27
C LEU A 324 -4.63 21.36 6.48
N PHE A 325 -3.71 20.43 6.75
CA PHE A 325 -3.75 19.54 7.90
C PHE A 325 -3.80 20.35 9.20
N MET A 326 -2.85 21.26 9.40
CA MET A 326 -2.77 22.09 10.61
C MET A 326 -3.98 23.01 10.74
N LYS A 327 -4.53 23.52 9.64
CA LYS A 327 -5.76 24.32 9.67
C LYS A 327 -6.95 23.52 10.20
N VAL A 328 -7.18 22.31 9.68
CA VAL A 328 -8.29 21.44 10.11
C VAL A 328 -8.05 20.91 11.51
N PHE A 329 -6.84 20.43 11.81
CA PHE A 329 -6.45 19.96 13.12
C PHE A 329 -6.67 21.04 14.19
N ASN A 330 -6.25 22.29 13.96
CA ASN A 330 -6.46 23.38 14.92
C ASN A 330 -7.94 23.77 15.09
N GLN A 331 -8.80 23.53 14.10
CA GLN A 331 -10.24 23.72 14.23
C GLN A 331 -10.86 22.63 15.11
N LEU A 332 -10.50 21.37 14.88
CA LEU A 332 -10.95 20.22 15.67
C LEU A 332 -10.43 20.31 17.10
N LYS A 333 -9.15 20.66 17.28
CA LYS A 333 -8.52 20.90 18.57
C LYS A 333 -9.33 21.88 19.42
N LYS A 334 -9.73 23.03 18.87
CA LYS A 334 -10.57 24.01 19.61
C LYS A 334 -11.92 23.45 20.07
N GLN A 335 -12.48 22.48 19.35
CA GLN A 335 -13.75 21.84 19.70
C GLN A 335 -13.55 20.76 20.78
N LEU A 336 -12.39 20.09 20.77
CA LEU A 336 -12.09 18.93 21.60
C LEU A 336 -11.29 19.26 22.87
N ASP A 337 -10.60 20.40 22.92
CA ASP A 337 -9.75 20.85 24.05
C ASP A 337 -10.53 20.96 25.37
N ALA A 338 -11.86 21.12 25.33
CA ALA A 338 -12.69 21.06 26.52
C ALA A 338 -12.68 19.68 27.21
N SER A 339 -12.26 18.62 26.50
CA SER A 339 -12.20 17.23 26.98
C SER A 339 -10.77 16.69 27.08
N VAL A 340 -9.91 17.01 26.11
CA VAL A 340 -8.51 16.57 26.09
C VAL A 340 -7.67 17.55 25.29
N GLU A 341 -6.49 17.93 25.79
CA GLU A 341 -5.60 18.80 25.04
C GLU A 341 -4.82 18.00 23.99
N LEU A 342 -4.98 18.37 22.72
CA LEU A 342 -4.35 17.68 21.60
C LEU A 342 -3.08 18.39 21.14
N TYR A 343 -2.05 17.61 20.81
CA TYR A 343 -0.80 18.12 20.26
C TYR A 343 -0.46 17.39 18.97
N TYR A 344 0.22 18.05 18.04
CA TYR A 344 0.78 17.44 16.84
C TYR A 344 2.30 17.59 16.86
N GLN A 345 3.00 16.51 16.51
CA GLN A 345 4.45 16.48 16.42
C GLN A 345 4.86 15.70 15.17
N LYS A 346 5.80 16.24 14.40
CA LYS A 346 6.48 15.50 13.32
C LYS A 346 7.29 14.36 13.95
N PHE A 347 7.37 13.20 13.27
CA PHE A 347 8.24 12.11 13.70
C PHE A 347 9.70 12.54 13.83
#